data_AF-A0AAV5SVQ3-F1
#
_entry.id   AF-A0AAV5SVQ3-F1
#
_cell.length_a   1.000
_cell.length_b   1.000
_cell.length_c   1.000
_cell.angle_alpha   90.00
_cell.angle_beta   90.00
_cell.angle_gamma   90.00
#
_symmetry.space_group_name_H-M   'P 1'
#
loop_
_entity.id
_entity.type
_entity.pdbx_description
1 polymer ?
#
loop_
_entity_poly.entity_id
_entity_poly.type
_entity_poly.pdbx_seq_one_letter_code
_entity_poly.pdbx_strand_id
1 'polypeptide(L)'
;HFTVFNYAEPSKILQMKWEDFVVGLEKSHSSLKWKDCEKKIHQSLRNILEKGSSELAPRGVGKNKQSRAMYGVDVMLQWNEDGKDVSPSILEINYMPDCTRACQYYPDFADTVFNTLFLGNQIDEKKVTRL
;
A
#
# COMPACT_ATOMS: atom_id res chain seq x y z
N HIS A 1 1.32 -6.26 -3.57
CA HIS A 1 2.45 -6.99 -2.96
C HIS A 1 2.48 -6.68 -1.47
N PHE A 2 2.54 -7.67 -0.59
CA PHE A 2 2.79 -7.44 0.84
C PHE A 2 4.16 -8.00 1.21
N THR A 3 4.93 -7.23 1.97
CA THR A 3 6.02 -7.79 2.78
C THR A 3 5.54 -7.73 4.22
N VAL A 4 5.32 -8.89 4.83
CA VAL A 4 4.88 -8.96 6.22
C VAL A 4 6.11 -9.08 7.11
N PHE A 5 6.40 -8.00 7.84
CA PHE A 5 7.44 -8.00 8.85
C PHE A 5 6.89 -8.51 10.17
N ASN A 6 7.46 -9.59 10.68
CA ASN A 6 7.27 -10.00 12.06
C ASN A 6 8.33 -9.29 12.93
N TYR A 7 7.99 -8.10 13.44
CA TYR A 7 8.92 -7.31 14.26
C TYR A 7 9.31 -7.99 15.59
N ALA A 8 8.50 -8.94 16.09
CA ALA A 8 8.83 -9.69 17.30
C ALA A 8 9.89 -10.77 17.06
N GLU A 9 9.99 -11.27 15.83
CA GLU A 9 10.97 -12.28 15.44
C GLU A 9 11.59 -11.93 14.07
N PRO A 10 12.66 -11.12 14.04
CA PRO A 10 13.28 -10.64 12.80
C PRO A 10 13.77 -11.75 11.86
N SER A 11 14.02 -12.96 12.39
CA SER A 11 14.39 -14.14 11.61
C SER A 11 13.21 -14.77 10.85
N LYS A 12 11.96 -14.39 11.17
CA LYS A 12 10.72 -14.87 10.56
C LYS A 12 10.10 -13.83 9.62
N ILE A 13 10.90 -13.21 8.76
CA ILE A 13 10.34 -12.44 7.64
C ILE A 13 9.64 -13.42 6.71
N LEU A 14 8.32 -13.31 6.63
CA LEU A 14 7.52 -14.17 5.77
C LEU A 14 7.34 -13.50 4.41
N GLN A 15 8.01 -14.03 3.41
CA GLN A 15 7.78 -13.67 2.01
C GLN A 15 6.56 -14.42 1.49
N MET A 16 5.38 -13.86 1.72
CA MET A 16 4.11 -14.45 1.29
C MET A 16 3.44 -13.61 0.20
N LYS A 17 2.68 -14.28 -0.67
CA LYS A 17 1.81 -13.57 -1.60
C LYS A 17 0.65 -12.95 -0.82
N TRP A 18 0.08 -11.87 -1.34
CA TRP A 18 -0.99 -11.17 -0.63
C TRP A 18 -2.25 -12.04 -0.54
N GLU A 19 -2.51 -12.89 -1.54
CA GLU A 19 -3.60 -13.85 -1.55
C GLU A 19 -3.48 -14.83 -0.37
N ASP A 20 -2.28 -15.36 -0.15
CA ASP A 20 -1.98 -16.28 0.96
C ASP A 20 -2.11 -15.58 2.31
N PHE A 21 -1.67 -14.31 2.38
CA PHE A 21 -1.85 -13.48 3.58
C PHE A 21 -3.32 -13.30 3.93
N VAL A 22 -4.17 -12.96 2.95
CA VAL A 22 -5.61 -12.75 3.18
C VAL A 22 -6.26 -14.03 3.70
N VAL A 23 -5.97 -15.17 3.08
CA VAL A 23 -6.48 -16.47 3.53
C VAL A 23 -6.00 -16.77 4.96
N GLY A 24 -4.72 -16.56 5.25
CA GLY A 24 -4.15 -16.78 6.58
C GLY A 24 -4.78 -15.88 7.64
N LEU A 25 -4.92 -14.59 7.36
CA LEU A 25 -5.50 -13.60 8.26
C LEU A 25 -6.95 -13.95 8.61
N GLU A 26 -7.81 -14.17 7.60
CA GLU A 26 -9.23 -14.44 7.82
C GLU A 26 -9.47 -15.81 8.46
N LYS A 27 -8.57 -16.78 8.24
CA LYS A 27 -8.62 -18.08 8.91
C LYS A 27 -8.22 -17.96 10.39
N SER A 28 -7.20 -17.18 10.70
CA SER A 28 -6.70 -16.99 12.07
C SER A 28 -7.59 -16.05 12.89
N HIS A 29 -8.26 -15.11 12.25
CA HIS A 29 -9.12 -14.11 12.90
C HIS A 29 -10.44 -14.00 12.16
N SER A 30 -11.41 -14.85 12.52
CA SER A 30 -12.69 -14.95 11.82
C SER A 30 -13.55 -13.68 11.87
N SER A 31 -13.30 -12.79 12.85
CA SER A 31 -13.94 -11.48 12.95
C SER A 31 -13.42 -10.47 11.93
N LEU A 32 -12.21 -10.66 11.41
CA LEU A 32 -11.61 -9.77 10.43
C LEU A 32 -11.99 -10.18 9.01
N LYS A 33 -12.28 -9.16 8.20
CA LYS A 33 -12.37 -9.27 6.76
C LYS A 33 -11.34 -8.36 6.13
N TRP A 34 -10.50 -8.93 5.26
CA TRP A 34 -9.42 -8.18 4.64
C TRP A 34 -9.96 -6.99 3.86
N LYS A 35 -11.08 -7.18 3.15
CA LYS A 35 -11.74 -6.12 2.38
C LYS A 35 -12.05 -4.87 3.22
N ASP A 36 -12.45 -5.05 4.48
CA ASP A 36 -12.76 -3.93 5.37
C ASP A 36 -11.49 -3.24 5.87
N CYS A 37 -10.44 -4.01 6.15
CA CYS A 37 -9.12 -3.50 6.51
C CYS A 37 -8.50 -2.70 5.33
N GLU A 38 -8.53 -3.27 4.14
CA GLU A 38 -8.04 -2.67 2.90
C GLU A 38 -8.76 -1.37 2.58
N LYS A 39 -10.09 -1.32 2.76
CA LYS A 39 -10.86 -0.09 2.62
C LYS A 39 -10.37 1.02 3.56
N LYS A 40 -10.05 0.70 4.81
CA LYS A 40 -9.48 1.66 5.76
C LYS A 40 -8.10 2.13 5.33
N ILE A 41 -7.24 1.21 4.85
CA ILE A 41 -5.91 1.55 4.32
C ILE A 41 -6.06 2.54 3.16
N HIS A 42 -6.91 2.22 2.18
CA HIS A 42 -7.17 3.09 1.03
C HIS A 42 -7.67 4.48 1.44
N GLN A 43 -8.57 4.56 2.42
CA GLN A 43 -9.06 5.83 2.94
C GLN A 43 -7.94 6.63 3.61
N SER A 44 -7.10 6.00 4.44
CA SER A 44 -5.95 6.66 5.08
C SER A 44 -4.94 7.18 4.05
N LEU A 45 -4.63 6.39 3.02
CA LEU A 45 -3.75 6.79 1.93
C LEU A 45 -4.31 7.97 1.14
N ARG A 46 -5.60 7.93 0.76
CA ARG A 46 -6.28 9.07 0.12
C ARG A 46 -6.15 10.32 0.96
N ASN A 47 -6.53 10.26 2.24
CA ASN A 47 -6.52 11.41 3.13
C ASN A 47 -5.13 12.04 3.24
N ILE A 48 -4.08 11.22 3.39
CA ILE A 48 -2.69 11.71 3.48
C ILE A 48 -2.25 12.35 2.16
N LEU A 49 -2.54 11.74 1.02
CA LEU A 49 -2.17 12.30 -0.29
C LEU A 49 -2.91 13.62 -0.56
N GLU A 50 -4.20 13.70 -0.24
CA GLU A 50 -4.99 14.93 -0.40
C GLU A 50 -4.50 16.05 0.53
N LYS A 51 -4.17 15.73 1.79
CA LYS A 51 -3.62 16.72 2.73
C LYS A 51 -2.21 17.15 2.36
N GLY A 52 -1.35 16.19 2.04
CA GLY A 52 0.03 16.44 1.61
C GLY A 52 0.14 17.25 0.33
N SER A 53 -0.88 17.21 -0.55
CA SER A 53 -0.95 18.01 -1.78
C SER A 53 -1.80 19.28 -1.69
N SER A 54 -2.37 19.58 -0.53
CA SER A 54 -3.25 20.74 -0.33
C SER A 54 -2.50 22.08 -0.25
N GLU A 55 -1.19 22.04 0.02
CA GLU A 55 -0.32 23.21 0.09
C GLU A 55 0.78 23.15 -0.98
N LEU A 56 1.34 24.31 -1.32
CA LEU A 56 2.52 24.40 -2.18
C LEU A 56 3.79 24.10 -1.37
N ALA A 57 4.88 23.85 -2.10
CA ALA A 57 6.20 23.76 -1.49
C ALA A 57 6.51 25.04 -0.69
N PRO A 58 7.16 24.95 0.49
CA PRO A 58 7.76 23.73 1.06
C PRO A 58 6.82 22.92 1.96
N ARG A 59 5.58 23.34 2.17
CA ARG A 59 4.65 22.70 3.13
C ARG A 59 3.88 21.52 2.57
N GLY A 60 3.75 21.46 1.24
CA GLY A 60 3.09 20.36 0.56
C GLY A 60 3.68 20.06 -0.82
N VAL A 61 3.17 19.00 -1.44
CA VAL A 61 3.52 18.52 -2.76
C VAL A 61 2.52 19.08 -3.77
N GLY A 62 2.79 20.30 -4.24
CA GLY A 62 1.94 21.02 -5.18
C GLY A 62 1.79 20.29 -6.52
N LYS A 63 0.62 20.46 -7.15
CA LYS A 63 0.32 19.87 -8.47
C LYS A 63 1.23 20.42 -9.56
N ASN A 64 1.87 19.54 -10.33
CA ASN A 64 2.53 19.86 -11.58
C ASN A 64 2.14 18.83 -12.66
N LYS A 65 1.65 19.30 -13.82
CA LYS A 65 1.17 18.45 -14.91
C LYS A 65 2.25 17.52 -15.48
N GLN A 66 3.51 17.95 -15.44
CA GLN A 66 4.66 17.20 -15.95
C GLN A 66 5.28 16.26 -14.91
N SER A 67 4.86 16.34 -13.65
CA SER A 67 5.42 15.52 -12.58
C SER A 67 4.62 14.23 -12.37
N ARG A 68 5.35 13.14 -12.13
CA ARG A 68 4.83 11.85 -11.66
C ARG A 68 5.75 11.37 -10.55
N ALA A 69 5.19 10.68 -9.57
CA ALA A 69 5.94 10.17 -8.44
C ALA A 69 5.39 8.80 -8.04
N MET A 70 6.29 7.94 -7.59
CA MET A 70 5.97 6.66 -6.98
C MET A 70 6.44 6.72 -5.53
N TYR A 71 5.56 6.30 -4.63
CA TYR A 71 5.83 6.24 -3.21
C TYR A 71 5.63 4.82 -2.70
N GLY A 72 6.55 4.37 -1.86
CA GLY A 72 6.35 3.18 -1.02
C GLY A 72 5.75 3.62 0.30
N VAL A 73 4.73 2.91 0.78
CA VAL A 73 4.07 3.25 2.05
C VAL A 73 4.11 2.05 2.96
N ASP A 74 4.67 2.25 4.15
CA ASP A 74 4.71 1.24 5.19
C ASP A 74 3.51 1.42 6.12
N VAL A 75 2.76 0.33 6.28
CA VAL A 75 1.51 0.31 7.03
C VAL A 75 1.57 -0.79 8.08
N MET A 76 1.24 -0.43 9.32
CA MET A 76 1.03 -1.37 10.41
C MET A 76 -0.46 -1.48 10.71
N LEU A 77 -0.93 -2.68 11.06
CA LEU A 77 -2.28 -2.91 11.54
C LEU A 77 -2.26 -3.01 13.05
N GLN A 78 -3.03 -2.14 13.71
CA GLN A 78 -3.17 -2.12 15.16
C GLN A 78 -4.55 -2.60 15.57
N TRP A 79 -4.61 -3.49 16.56
CA TRP A 79 -5.86 -3.89 17.18
C TRP A 79 -6.51 -2.73 17.93
N ASN A 80 -7.83 -2.60 17.78
CA ASN A 80 -8.62 -1.74 18.63
C ASN A 80 -8.68 -2.34 20.06
N GLU A 81 -9.09 -1.52 21.04
CA GLU A 81 -9.10 -1.92 22.47
C GLU A 81 -9.93 -3.18 22.75
N ASP A 82 -10.99 -3.42 21.97
CA ASP A 82 -11.85 -4.59 22.10
C ASP A 82 -11.31 -5.85 21.40
N GLY A 83 -10.20 -5.73 20.66
CA GLY A 83 -9.56 -6.82 19.91
C GLY A 83 -10.41 -7.39 18.78
N LYS A 84 -11.48 -6.71 18.35
CA LYS A 84 -12.40 -7.23 17.33
C LYS A 84 -12.07 -6.77 15.92
N ASP A 85 -11.39 -5.64 15.83
CA ASP A 85 -11.15 -4.92 14.59
C ASP A 85 -9.75 -4.30 14.60
N VAL A 86 -9.23 -4.02 13.42
CA VAL A 86 -7.91 -3.39 13.23
C VAL A 86 -8.03 -2.06 12.50
N SER A 87 -7.12 -1.16 12.85
CA SER A 87 -6.98 0.15 12.24
C SER A 87 -5.59 0.30 11.63
N PRO A 88 -5.48 0.85 10.41
CA PRO A 88 -4.19 1.07 9.77
C PRO A 88 -3.47 2.28 10.39
N SER A 89 -2.20 2.11 10.72
CA SER A 89 -1.28 3.15 11.12
C SER A 89 -0.20 3.29 10.04
N ILE A 90 -0.07 4.50 9.48
CA ILE A 90 0.95 4.80 8.46
C ILE A 90 2.24 5.16 9.16
N LEU A 91 3.31 4.43 8.87
CA LEU A 91 4.60 4.61 9.52
C LEU A 91 5.50 5.56 8.74
N GLU A 92 5.69 5.28 7.46
CA GLU A 92 6.55 6.07 6.58
C GLU A 92 6.05 6.07 5.13
N ILE A 93 6.43 7.12 4.40
CA ILE A 93 6.16 7.29 2.98
C ILE A 93 7.47 7.65 2.31
N ASN A 94 8.00 6.74 1.51
CA ASN A 94 9.30 6.88 0.86
C ASN A 94 9.14 7.23 -0.62
N TYR A 95 9.79 8.30 -1.04
CA TYR A 95 9.91 8.65 -2.46
C TYR A 95 10.93 7.73 -3.13
N MET A 96 10.60 7.21 -4.33
CA MET A 96 11.43 6.25 -5.08
C MET A 96 11.75 4.98 -4.27
N PRO A 97 10.73 4.18 -3.91
CA PRO A 97 10.95 2.94 -3.17
C PRO A 97 11.73 1.91 -3.99
N ASP A 98 12.51 1.05 -3.32
CA ASP A 98 13.09 -0.13 -3.95
C ASP A 98 11.98 -1.10 -4.41
N CYS A 99 11.93 -1.34 -5.72
CA CYS A 99 10.92 -2.20 -6.35
C CYS A 99 11.46 -3.57 -6.76
N THR A 100 12.70 -3.91 -6.39
CA THR A 100 13.35 -5.18 -6.78
C THR A 100 12.47 -6.39 -6.45
N ARG A 101 11.89 -6.40 -5.24
CA ARG A 101 10.98 -7.48 -4.82
C ARG A 101 9.66 -7.48 -5.60
N ALA A 102 9.07 -6.30 -5.85
CA ALA A 102 7.85 -6.22 -6.63
C ALA A 102 8.03 -6.80 -8.04
N CYS A 103 9.16 -6.50 -8.70
CA CYS A 103 9.52 -7.06 -10.00
C CYS A 103 9.76 -8.58 -9.98
N GLN A 104 10.23 -9.14 -8.86
CA GLN A 104 10.39 -10.60 -8.71
C GLN A 104 9.03 -11.32 -8.64
N TYR A 105 8.04 -10.70 -7.98
CA TYR A 105 6.69 -11.29 -7.84
C TYR A 105 5.82 -11.05 -9.06
N TYR A 106 5.98 -9.89 -9.71
CA TYR A 106 5.17 -9.44 -10.83
C TYR A 106 6.12 -9.02 -11.96
N PRO A 107 6.41 -9.92 -12.91
CA PRO A 107 7.37 -9.65 -13.99
C PRO A 107 7.04 -8.40 -14.82
N ASP A 108 5.77 -8.03 -14.89
CA ASP A 108 5.23 -6.86 -15.59
C ASP A 108 5.01 -5.64 -14.69
N PHE A 109 5.55 -5.64 -13.46
CA PHE A 109 5.39 -4.54 -12.51
C PHE A 109 5.87 -3.20 -13.08
N ALA A 110 7.08 -3.17 -13.63
CA ALA A 110 7.68 -1.96 -14.18
C ALA A 110 6.84 -1.39 -15.35
N ASP A 111 6.40 -2.26 -16.25
CA ASP A 111 5.53 -1.88 -17.37
C ASP A 111 4.19 -1.35 -16.87
N THR A 112 3.60 -2.02 -15.88
CA THR A 112 2.33 -1.58 -15.26
C THR A 112 2.46 -0.19 -14.64
N VAL A 113 3.52 0.06 -13.88
CA VAL A 113 3.80 1.39 -13.29
C VAL A 113 4.02 2.44 -14.37
N PHE A 114 4.82 2.14 -15.40
CA PHE A 114 5.12 3.08 -16.47
C PHE A 114 3.85 3.44 -17.26
N ASN A 115 3.05 2.45 -17.64
CA ASN A 115 1.78 2.66 -18.34
C ASN A 115 0.81 3.51 -17.51
N THR A 116 0.73 3.25 -16.21
CA THR A 116 -0.14 3.98 -15.27
C THR A 116 0.28 5.44 -15.12
N LEU A 117 1.58 5.71 -14.97
CA LEU A 117 2.08 7.07 -14.72
C LEU A 117 2.12 7.93 -15.99
N PHE A 118 2.49 7.35 -17.14
CA PHE A 118 2.86 8.13 -18.32
C PHE A 118 1.92 7.99 -19.50
N LEU A 119 1.30 6.83 -19.71
CA LEU A 119 0.47 6.58 -20.90
C LEU A 119 -1.02 6.84 -20.65
N GLY A 120 -1.51 6.51 -19.45
CA GLY A 120 -2.85 6.90 -18.95
C GLY A 120 -4.06 6.36 -19.73
N ASN A 121 -3.84 5.63 -20.82
CA ASN A 121 -4.86 5.15 -21.76
C ASN A 121 -5.18 3.65 -21.60
N GLN A 122 -4.47 2.93 -20.73
CA GLN A 122 -4.66 1.50 -20.45
C GLN A 122 -4.36 1.17 -18.98
N ILE A 123 -5.13 1.73 -18.05
CA ILE A 123 -5.05 1.31 -16.64
C ILE A 123 -5.78 -0.03 -16.50
N ASP A 124 -5.04 -1.09 -16.20
CA ASP A 124 -5.61 -2.40 -15.87
C ASP A 124 -6.11 -2.39 -14.42
N GLU A 125 -7.42 -2.27 -14.23
CA GLU A 125 -8.07 -2.24 -12.90
C GLU A 125 -7.88 -3.53 -12.10
N LYS A 126 -7.42 -4.63 -12.72
CA LYS A 126 -7.05 -5.85 -11.99
C LYS A 126 -5.68 -5.73 -11.31
N LYS A 127 -4.84 -4.80 -11.76
CA LYS A 127 -3.47 -4.59 -11.25
C LYS A 127 -3.32 -3.29 -10.48
N VAL A 128 -4.19 -2.31 -10.75
CA VAL A 128 -4.13 -0.97 -10.17
C VAL A 128 -5.46 -0.62 -9.54
N THR A 129 -5.43 -0.29 -8.25
CA THR A 129 -6.58 0.25 -7.55
C THR A 129 -6.54 1.77 -7.61
N ARG A 130 -7.60 2.38 -8.14
CA ARG A 130 -7.79 3.82 -8.03
C ARG A 130 -8.32 4.15 -6.65
N LEU A 131 -7.51 4.88 -5.87
CA LEU A 131 -7.89 5.34 -4.54
C LEU A 131 -9.03 6.34 -4.64
#